data_AF-A0A496D6Z3-F1
#
_entry.id   AF-A0A496D6Z3-F1
#
_cell.length_a   1.000
_cell.length_b   1.000
_cell.length_c   1.000
_cell.angle_alpha   90.00
_cell.angle_beta   90.00
_cell.angle_gamma   90.00
#
_symmetry.space_group_name_H-M   'P 1'
#
loop_
_entity.id
_entity.type
_entity.pdbx_description
1 polymer ?
#
loop_
_entity_poly.entity_id
_entity_poly.type
_entity_poly.pdbx_seq_one_letter_code
_entity_poly.pdbx_strand_id
1 'polypeptide(L)'
;YLFLDINGEKKFICNLMRGTDESSGRDVRLETAKILRSLRRHHFLYFSGYEGNDDMDKFLGEVMKKKHTLLANGNFLQYPVNRESVSFTGTVRETGEPFFFRIYDRELFLHLLYVLRGIKREKAKI
;
A
#
# COMPACT_ATOMS: atom_id res chain seq x y z
N TYR A 1 -14.99 11.07 -4.25
CA TYR A 1 -15.77 10.41 -5.31
C TYR A 1 -17.21 10.25 -4.82
N LEU A 2 -18.18 10.66 -5.64
CA LEU A 2 -19.62 10.59 -5.39
C LEU A 2 -20.17 9.39 -6.16
N PHE A 3 -20.96 8.54 -5.53
CA PHE A 3 -21.67 7.44 -6.20
C PHE A 3 -23.11 7.35 -5.66
N LEU A 4 -23.97 6.66 -6.40
CA LEU A 4 -25.34 6.39 -5.99
C LEU A 4 -25.37 5.01 -5.34
N ASP A 5 -25.99 4.88 -4.18
CA ASP A 5 -26.26 3.58 -3.58
C ASP A 5 -27.43 2.86 -4.26
N ILE A 6 -27.78 1.67 -3.77
CA ILE A 6 -28.89 0.86 -4.30
C ILE A 6 -30.26 1.55 -4.20
N ASN A 7 -30.39 2.58 -3.36
CA ASN A 7 -31.59 3.37 -3.17
C ASN A 7 -31.56 4.68 -3.99
N GLY A 8 -30.51 4.91 -4.80
CA GLY A 8 -30.32 6.14 -5.56
C GLY A 8 -29.84 7.32 -4.71
N GLU A 9 -29.43 7.09 -3.46
CA GLU A 9 -28.90 8.17 -2.62
C GLU A 9 -27.46 8.49 -2.98
N LYS A 10 -27.16 9.78 -3.08
CA LYS A 10 -25.80 10.29 -3.26
C LYS A 10 -24.96 9.99 -2.02
N LYS A 11 -24.08 9.00 -2.11
CA LYS A 11 -23.08 8.68 -1.09
C LYS A 11 -21.70 9.14 -1.53
N PHE A 12 -20.93 9.65 -0.59
CA PHE A 12 -19.48 9.80 -0.77
C PHE A 12 -18.79 8.54 -0.24
N ILE A 13 -17.67 8.15 -0.82
CA ILE A 13 -16.85 7.02 -0.33
C ILE A 13 -16.52 7.20 1.17
N CYS A 14 -16.30 8.43 1.61
CA CYS A 14 -16.07 8.74 3.02
C CYS A 14 -17.31 8.61 3.93
N ASN A 15 -18.53 8.60 3.39
CA ASN A 15 -19.76 8.42 4.16
C ASN A 15 -20.02 6.95 4.51
N LEU A 16 -19.45 5.99 3.77
CA LEU A 16 -19.55 4.55 4.03
C LEU A 16 -18.82 4.11 5.30
N MET A 17 -17.81 4.86 5.73
CA MET A 17 -16.90 4.46 6.81
C MET A 17 -17.20 5.18 8.13
N ARG A 18 -18.39 5.78 8.29
CA ARG A 18 -18.82 6.39 9.56
C ARG A 18 -19.10 5.29 10.59
N GLY A 19 -18.17 5.09 11.52
CA GLY A 19 -18.53 4.63 12.86
C GLY A 19 -19.40 5.67 13.56
N THR A 20 -20.15 5.25 14.57
CA THR A 20 -21.12 6.06 15.34
C THR A 20 -20.56 7.25 16.11
N ASP A 21 -19.27 7.58 15.98
CA ASP A 21 -18.61 8.66 16.70
C ASP A 21 -17.97 9.68 15.74
N GLU A 22 -18.34 10.97 15.86
CA GLU A 22 -17.96 12.03 14.92
C GLU A 22 -16.45 12.31 14.86
N SER A 23 -15.73 11.95 15.92
CA SER A 23 -14.25 12.01 16.01
C SER A 23 -13.59 11.10 14.96
N SER A 24 -14.14 9.90 14.77
CA SER A 24 -13.64 8.89 13.82
C SER A 24 -13.81 9.29 12.36
N GLY A 25 -14.84 10.08 12.04
CA GLY A 25 -15.15 10.44 10.66
C GLY A 25 -14.15 11.42 10.01
N ARG A 26 -13.46 12.26 10.79
CA ARG A 26 -12.46 13.21 10.28
C ARG A 26 -11.16 12.51 9.88
N ASP A 27 -10.77 11.53 10.69
CA ASP A 27 -9.59 10.69 10.46
C ASP A 27 -9.80 9.81 9.22
N VAL A 28 -10.95 9.16 9.12
CA VAL A 28 -11.26 8.32 7.95
C VAL A 28 -11.34 9.11 6.65
N ARG A 29 -11.86 10.35 6.68
CA ARG A 29 -11.83 11.24 5.50
C ARG A 29 -10.40 11.55 5.06
N LEU A 30 -9.52 11.83 6.02
CA LEU A 30 -8.12 12.13 5.75
C LEU A 30 -7.42 10.90 5.15
N GLU A 31 -7.58 9.73 5.77
CA GLU A 31 -6.99 8.47 5.28
C GLU A 31 -7.52 8.10 3.89
N THR A 32 -8.83 8.23 3.65
CA THR A 32 -9.41 8.01 2.32
C THR A 32 -8.81 8.97 1.28
N ALA A 33 -8.64 10.25 1.65
CA ALA A 33 -8.03 11.23 0.75
C ALA A 33 -6.56 10.92 0.46
N LYS A 34 -5.79 10.44 1.44
CA LYS A 34 -4.39 10.00 1.25
C LYS A 34 -4.31 8.82 0.28
N ILE A 35 -5.13 7.79 0.47
CA ILE A 35 -5.19 6.62 -0.42
C ILE A 35 -5.55 7.05 -1.85
N LEU A 36 -6.62 7.83 -2.03
CA LEU A 36 -7.04 8.30 -3.35
C LEU A 36 -5.97 9.18 -4.02
N ARG A 37 -5.24 9.99 -3.25
CA ARG A 37 -4.14 10.82 -3.76
C ARG A 37 -2.97 9.96 -4.22
N SER A 38 -2.57 8.95 -3.44
CA SER A 38 -1.52 8.00 -3.81
C SER A 38 -1.90 7.24 -5.08
N LEU A 39 -3.11 6.65 -5.12
CA LEU A 39 -3.64 5.97 -6.31
C LEU A 39 -3.55 6.86 -7.55
N ARG A 40 -4.05 8.11 -7.47
CA ARG A 40 -4.01 9.04 -8.61
C ARG A 40 -2.58 9.37 -9.04
N ARG A 41 -1.66 9.55 -8.09
CA ARG A 41 -0.24 9.85 -8.36
C ARG A 41 0.46 8.72 -9.09
N HIS A 42 0.12 7.47 -8.77
CA HIS A 42 0.72 6.28 -9.38
C HIS A 42 -0.18 5.65 -10.45
N HIS A 43 -1.02 6.47 -11.11
CA HIS A 43 -1.88 6.05 -12.23
C HIS A 43 -2.73 4.80 -11.95
N PHE A 44 -3.18 4.66 -10.70
CA PHE A 44 -3.97 3.53 -10.19
C PHE A 44 -3.27 2.16 -10.26
N LEU A 45 -1.96 2.13 -10.54
CA LEU A 45 -1.18 0.88 -10.60
C LEU A 45 -0.95 0.29 -9.21
N TYR A 46 -0.75 1.16 -8.22
CA TYR A 46 -0.60 0.79 -6.81
C TYR A 46 -0.94 1.96 -5.89
N PHE A 47 -1.09 1.70 -4.58
CA PHE A 47 -1.03 2.73 -3.55
C PHE A 47 0.06 2.41 -2.53
N SER A 48 0.67 3.45 -1.95
CA SER A 48 1.59 3.33 -0.82
C SER A 48 0.90 3.76 0.47
N GLY A 49 1.04 2.93 1.52
CA GLY A 49 0.65 3.29 2.88
C GLY A 49 1.72 4.12 3.60
N TYR A 50 2.82 4.44 2.93
CA TYR A 50 3.95 5.14 3.51
C TYR A 50 4.01 6.61 3.04
N GLU A 51 3.95 7.56 3.97
CA GLU A 51 3.89 8.99 3.66
C GLU A 51 5.25 9.59 3.25
N GLY A 52 6.37 9.01 3.69
CA GLY A 52 7.72 9.56 3.45
C GLY A 52 8.29 9.24 2.06
N ASN A 53 7.90 8.11 1.48
CA ASN A 53 8.36 7.64 0.17
C ASN A 53 7.27 6.78 -0.49
N ASP A 54 6.33 7.44 -1.17
CA ASP A 54 5.21 6.75 -1.83
C ASP A 54 5.57 6.15 -3.20
N ASP A 55 6.76 6.47 -3.70
CA ASP A 55 7.33 5.93 -4.93
C ASP A 55 8.04 4.58 -4.65
N MET A 56 7.50 3.51 -5.23
CA MET A 56 8.02 2.15 -5.02
C MET A 56 9.40 1.96 -5.64
N ASP A 57 9.63 2.47 -6.84
CA ASP A 57 10.90 2.29 -7.55
C ASP A 57 12.00 3.08 -6.86
N LYS A 58 11.68 4.29 -6.39
CA LYS A 58 12.59 5.08 -5.55
C LYS A 58 12.92 4.34 -4.25
N PHE A 59 11.91 3.81 -3.56
CA PHE A 59 12.11 3.02 -2.34
C PHE A 59 13.04 1.81 -2.58
N LEU A 60 12.74 0.99 -3.59
CA LEU A 60 13.53 -0.20 -3.91
C LEU A 60 14.95 0.18 -4.37
N GLY A 61 15.09 1.26 -5.12
CA GLY A 61 16.38 1.81 -5.53
C GLY A 61 17.24 2.24 -4.34
N GLU A 62 16.64 2.87 -3.33
CA GLU A 62 17.34 3.25 -2.09
C GLU A 62 17.76 2.03 -1.27
N VAL A 63 16.86 1.04 -1.12
CA VAL A 63 17.17 -0.24 -0.45
C VAL A 63 18.35 -0.93 -1.12
N MET A 64 18.33 -1.02 -2.45
CA MET A 64 19.40 -1.65 -3.23
C MET A 64 20.71 -0.87 -3.13
N LYS A 65 20.66 0.46 -3.30
CA LYS A 65 21.85 1.34 -3.22
C LYS A 65 22.52 1.27 -1.86
N LYS A 66 21.74 1.23 -0.77
CA LYS A 66 22.23 1.13 0.60
C LYS A 66 22.55 -0.31 1.03
N LYS A 67 22.28 -1.31 0.17
CA LYS A 67 22.42 -2.74 0.46
C LYS A 67 21.64 -3.17 1.71
N HIS A 68 20.48 -2.56 1.92
CA HIS A 68 19.60 -2.88 3.03
C HIS A 68 18.88 -4.22 2.81
N THR A 69 18.41 -4.79 3.91
CA THR A 69 17.70 -6.07 3.96
C THR A 69 16.22 -5.81 4.23
N LEU A 70 15.36 -6.38 3.40
CA LEU A 70 13.93 -6.39 3.69
C LEU A 70 13.62 -7.52 4.67
N LEU A 71 12.78 -7.25 5.67
CA LEU A 71 12.25 -8.21 6.63
C LEU A 71 10.75 -8.41 6.41
N ALA A 72 10.35 -9.67 6.26
CA ALA A 72 8.95 -10.02 6.21
C ALA A 72 8.39 -10.16 7.63
N ASN A 73 7.40 -9.36 7.96
CA ASN A 73 6.55 -9.53 9.15
C ASN A 73 5.47 -10.58 8.84
N GLY A 74 5.90 -11.81 8.53
CA GLY A 74 5.07 -12.87 7.95
C GLY A 74 5.46 -13.16 6.50
N ASN A 75 4.55 -12.90 5.55
CA ASN A 75 4.81 -13.01 4.11
C ASN A 75 4.96 -11.61 3.49
N PHE A 76 5.99 -11.42 2.66
CA PHE A 76 6.16 -10.20 1.88
C PHE A 76 4.98 -9.91 0.96
N LEU A 77 4.43 -10.97 0.36
CA LEU A 77 3.35 -10.90 -0.62
C LEU A 77 2.10 -11.52 -0.02
N GLN A 78 1.07 -10.71 0.17
CA GLN A 78 -0.21 -11.11 0.73
C GLN A 78 -1.32 -10.87 -0.29
N TYR A 79 -2.18 -11.87 -0.48
CA TYR A 79 -3.23 -11.83 -1.50
C TYR A 79 -4.61 -11.76 -0.82
N PRO A 80 -5.48 -10.82 -1.19
CA PRO A 80 -6.88 -10.88 -0.78
C PRO A 80 -7.56 -12.09 -1.40
N VAL A 81 -8.68 -12.53 -0.82
CA VAL A 81 -9.43 -13.73 -1.26
C VAL A 81 -9.82 -13.65 -2.73
N ASN A 82 -10.21 -12.46 -3.21
CA ASN A 82 -10.58 -12.22 -4.62
C ASN A 82 -9.39 -12.09 -5.57
N ARG A 83 -8.15 -12.03 -5.05
CA ARG A 83 -6.89 -11.93 -5.83
C ARG A 83 -6.81 -10.75 -6.81
N GLU A 84 -7.57 -9.69 -6.57
CA GLU A 84 -7.56 -8.47 -7.40
C GLU A 84 -6.35 -7.56 -7.16
N SER A 85 -5.55 -7.85 -6.13
CA SER A 85 -4.35 -7.08 -5.80
C SER A 85 -3.34 -7.92 -5.05
N VAL A 86 -2.13 -7.38 -4.87
CA VAL A 86 -1.09 -7.96 -4.01
C VAL A 86 -0.61 -6.90 -3.04
N SER A 87 -0.63 -7.21 -1.75
CA SER A 87 0.03 -6.41 -0.73
C SER A 87 1.49 -6.81 -0.62
N PHE A 88 2.39 -5.87 -0.90
CA PHE A 88 3.82 -5.97 -0.64
C PHE A 88 4.18 -5.19 0.63
N THR A 89 4.57 -5.90 1.69
CA THR A 89 4.77 -5.29 3.01
C THR A 89 5.88 -5.94 3.81
N GLY A 90 6.49 -5.14 4.69
CA GLY A 90 7.52 -5.58 5.60
C GLY A 90 8.17 -4.40 6.30
N THR A 91 9.40 -4.62 6.76
CA THR A 91 10.23 -3.61 7.41
C THR A 91 11.62 -3.63 6.80
N VAL A 92 12.27 -2.47 6.67
CA VAL A 92 13.69 -2.39 6.33
C VAL A 92 14.48 -2.70 7.60
N ARG A 93 15.28 -3.77 7.61
CA ARG A 93 15.98 -4.25 8.82
C ARG A 93 16.82 -3.17 9.48
N GLU A 94 17.59 -2.46 8.68
CA GLU A 94 18.64 -1.57 9.15
C GLU A 94 18.06 -0.29 9.75
N THR A 95 16.89 0.16 9.29
CA THR A 95 16.24 1.40 9.77
C THR A 95 15.03 1.15 10.68
N GLY A 96 14.49 -0.08 10.69
CA GLY A 96 13.22 -0.39 11.35
C GLY A 96 12.00 0.22 10.64
N GLU A 97 12.19 0.83 9.47
CA GLU A 97 11.15 1.56 8.75
C GLU A 97 10.17 0.60 8.09
N PRO A 98 8.86 0.65 8.43
CA PRO A 98 7.86 -0.19 7.79
C PRO A 98 7.56 0.32 6.39
N PHE A 99 7.24 -0.59 5.48
CA PHE A 99 6.74 -0.25 4.16
C PHE A 99 5.48 -1.05 3.83
N PHE A 100 4.61 -0.43 3.05
CA PHE A 100 3.39 -1.06 2.57
C PHE A 100 3.02 -0.52 1.19
N PHE A 101 2.89 -1.42 0.23
CA PHE A 101 2.37 -1.13 -1.09
C PHE A 101 1.25 -2.11 -1.42
N ARG A 102 0.16 -1.65 -2.01
CA ARG A 102 -0.85 -2.52 -2.63
C ARG A 102 -0.88 -2.32 -4.12
N ILE A 103 -0.57 -3.39 -4.85
CA ILE A 103 -0.36 -3.41 -6.30
C ILE A 103 -1.60 -4.00 -6.95
N TYR A 104 -2.12 -3.30 -7.95
CA TYR A 104 -3.30 -3.70 -8.74
C TYR A 104 -2.91 -4.13 -10.15
N ASP A 105 -1.77 -3.65 -10.65
CA ASP A 105 -1.30 -3.96 -11.99
C ASP A 105 -0.37 -5.19 -12.06
N ARG A 106 -0.59 -6.03 -13.08
CA ARG A 106 0.15 -7.29 -13.27
C ARG A 106 1.58 -7.06 -13.74
N GLU A 107 1.82 -6.12 -14.66
CA GLU A 107 3.15 -5.88 -15.21
C GLU A 107 4.06 -5.27 -14.15
N LEU A 108 3.53 -4.33 -13.36
CA LEU A 108 4.20 -3.77 -12.20
C LEU A 108 4.54 -4.84 -11.16
N PHE A 109 3.62 -5.78 -10.91
CA PHE A 109 3.91 -6.88 -9.98
C PHE A 109 5.05 -7.77 -10.48
N LEU A 110 5.10 -8.08 -11.77
CA LEU A 110 6.22 -8.83 -12.37
C LEU A 110 7.54 -8.05 -12.29
N HIS A 111 7.49 -6.74 -12.51
CA HIS A 111 8.64 -5.86 -12.33
C HIS A 111 9.18 -5.90 -10.89
N LEU A 112 8.29 -5.80 -9.89
CA LEU A 112 8.66 -5.94 -8.49
C LEU A 112 9.39 -7.27 -8.23
N LEU A 113 8.85 -8.40 -8.71
CA LEU A 113 9.50 -9.70 -8.54
C LEU A 113 10.90 -9.75 -9.14
N TYR A 114 11.10 -9.09 -10.29
CA TYR A 114 12.42 -8.97 -10.92
C TYR A 114 13.38 -8.16 -10.05
N VAL A 115 12.99 -6.97 -9.59
CA VAL A 115 13.83 -6.10 -8.74
C VAL A 115 14.19 -6.78 -7.43
N LEU A 116 13.24 -7.50 -6.81
CA LEU A 116 13.47 -8.22 -5.56
C LEU A 116 14.56 -9.30 -5.67
N ARG A 117 14.89 -9.80 -6.87
CA ARG A 117 16.02 -10.73 -7.05
C ARG A 117 17.36 -10.12 -6.64
N GLY A 118 17.51 -8.80 -6.81
CA GLY A 118 18.71 -8.06 -6.42
C GLY A 118 18.72 -7.58 -4.97
N ILE A 119 17.67 -7.85 -4.19
CA ILE A 119 17.50 -7.34 -2.83
C ILE A 119 17.58 -8.48 -1.81
N LYS A 120 18.39 -8.27 -0.76
CA LYS A 120 18.50 -9.20 0.35
C LYS A 120 17.20 -9.22 1.14
N ARG A 121 16.69 -10.42 1.43
CA ARG A 121 15.38 -10.65 2.07
C ARG A 121 15.51 -11.69 3.16
N GLU A 122 14.88 -11.44 4.30
CA GLU A 122 14.85 -12.34 5.44
C GLU A 122 13.43 -12.43 6.04
N LYS A 123 13.10 -13.55 6.68
CA LYS A 123 11.87 -13.68 7.48
C LYS A 123 12.17 -13.23 8.91
N ALA A 124 11.26 -12.45 9.50
CA ALA A 124 11.33 -12.21 10.94
C ALA A 124 11.29 -13.56 11.68
N LYS A 125 12.20 -13.74 12.66
CA LYS A 125 12.10 -14.87 13.58
C LYS A 125 10.88 -14.62 14.45
N ILE A 126 9.89 -15.51 14.35
CA ILE A 126 8.71 -15.56 15.23
C ILE A 126 9.14 -16.19 16.54
#